data_AF-A0A2E5JL44-F1
#
_entry.id   AF-A0A2E5JL44-F1
#
_cell.length_a   1.000
_cell.length_b   1.000
_cell.length_c   1.000
_cell.angle_alpha   90.00
_cell.angle_beta   90.00
_cell.angle_gamma   90.00
#
_symmetry.space_group_name_H-M   'P 1'
#
loop_
_entity.id
_entity.type
_entity.pdbx_description
1 polymer ?
#
loop_
_entity_poly.entity_id
_entity_poly.type
_entity_poly.pdbx_seq_one_letter_code
_entity_poly.pdbx_strand_id
1 'polypeptide(L)'
;MSNQSYNKEELQKEVDQKARASIQSDDGLDQLIRFTLDNFAYRYLETKNQKDLKSALVAEQTWRVESCESELLEALKAQNPQTKNLLIKKAKDHARKDGASVILGLEIKIKDTLALCKASVAWNSNNKEVIIAENQTKLEFEDLLDLRNRLAKVLEDACGVF
;
A
#
# COMPACT_ATOMS: atom_id res chain seq x y z
N MET A 1 0.56 42.38 29.23
CA MET A 1 1.23 41.34 28.41
C MET A 1 0.12 40.53 27.77
N SER A 2 -0.13 40.74 26.48
CA SER A 2 -1.28 40.15 25.77
C SER A 2 -1.03 38.67 25.49
N ASN A 3 -1.98 37.84 25.91
CA ASN A 3 -2.04 36.41 25.61
C ASN A 3 -2.08 36.20 24.09
N GLN A 4 -0.98 35.71 23.52
CA GLN A 4 -0.95 35.16 22.16
C GLN A 4 -1.68 33.81 22.14
N SER A 5 -3.01 33.86 22.15
CA SER A 5 -3.83 32.81 21.57
C SER A 5 -3.82 33.01 20.05
N TYR A 6 -2.72 32.65 19.38
CA TYR A 6 -2.80 32.44 17.94
C TYR A 6 -3.85 31.35 17.70
N ASN A 7 -4.92 31.76 17.04
CA ASN A 7 -6.19 31.05 16.95
C ASN A 7 -5.96 29.72 16.22
N LYS A 8 -5.91 28.61 16.98
CA LYS A 8 -5.65 27.25 16.46
C LYS A 8 -6.56 26.90 15.28
N GLU A 9 -7.78 27.46 15.26
CA GLU A 9 -8.74 27.31 14.17
C GLU A 9 -8.33 28.04 12.88
N GLU A 10 -7.73 29.24 12.99
CA GLU A 10 -7.23 29.98 11.82
C GLU A 10 -6.01 29.31 11.23
N LEU A 11 -5.09 28.84 12.10
CA LEU A 11 -3.94 28.03 11.68
C LEU A 11 -4.36 26.74 10.99
N GLN A 12 -5.37 26.03 11.52
CA GLN A 12 -5.89 24.82 10.89
C GLN A 12 -6.52 25.12 9.53
N LYS A 13 -7.33 26.19 9.44
CA LYS A 13 -7.94 26.63 8.16
C LYS A 13 -6.89 27.02 7.12
N GLU A 14 -5.82 27.70 7.52
CA GLU A 14 -4.76 28.12 6.61
C GLU A 14 -3.93 26.92 6.11
N VAL A 15 -3.67 25.94 6.97
CA VAL A 15 -3.03 24.67 6.62
C VAL A 15 -3.92 23.84 5.68
N ASP A 16 -5.22 23.76 5.97
CA ASP A 16 -6.18 23.03 5.14
C ASP A 16 -6.36 23.70 3.78
N GLN A 17 -6.37 25.04 3.70
CA GLN A 17 -6.40 25.79 2.45
C GLN A 17 -5.14 25.56 1.61
N LYS A 18 -3.94 25.62 2.22
CA LYS A 18 -2.68 25.32 1.52
C LYS A 18 -2.62 23.87 1.04
N ALA A 19 -3.10 22.93 1.87
CA ALA A 19 -3.21 21.53 1.48
C ALA A 19 -4.16 21.35 0.29
N ARG A 20 -5.37 21.93 0.34
CA ARG A 20 -6.31 21.92 -0.78
C ARG A 20 -5.71 22.49 -2.05
N ALA A 21 -5.01 23.62 -1.97
CA ALA A 21 -4.36 24.24 -3.12
C ALA A 21 -3.25 23.36 -3.73
N SER A 22 -2.45 22.69 -2.90
CA SER A 22 -1.42 21.74 -3.40
C SER A 22 -2.01 20.50 -4.06
N ILE A 23 -3.16 20.03 -3.57
CA ILE A 23 -3.83 18.81 -4.03
C ILE A 23 -4.72 19.06 -5.26
N GLN A 24 -5.16 20.31 -5.50
CA GLN A 24 -5.92 20.72 -6.68
C GLN A 24 -5.06 21.00 -7.92
N SER A 25 -3.74 20.82 -7.84
CA SER A 25 -2.87 20.80 -9.03
C SER A 25 -3.15 19.54 -9.87
N ASP A 26 -2.87 19.59 -11.17
CA ASP A 26 -3.14 18.47 -12.10
C ASP A 26 -2.50 17.13 -11.66
N ASP A 27 -1.44 17.17 -10.85
CA ASP A 27 -0.73 16.00 -10.31
C ASP A 27 -1.06 15.65 -8.84
N GLY A 28 -1.95 16.39 -8.18
CA GLY A 28 -2.16 16.28 -6.73
C GLY A 28 -2.68 14.92 -6.28
N LEU A 29 -3.52 14.26 -7.09
CA LEU A 29 -3.97 12.89 -6.84
C LEU A 29 -2.81 11.89 -6.98
N ASP A 30 -2.06 11.95 -8.07
CA ASP A 30 -0.94 11.03 -8.33
C ASP A 30 0.10 11.10 -7.20
N GLN A 31 0.48 12.32 -6.79
CA GLN A 31 1.40 12.54 -5.68
C GLN A 31 0.88 11.99 -4.36
N LEU A 32 -0.41 12.20 -4.05
CA LEU A 32 -1.04 11.66 -2.84
C LEU A 32 -0.99 10.12 -2.81
N ILE A 33 -1.38 9.47 -3.90
CA ILE A 33 -1.42 8.02 -3.98
C ILE A 33 0.00 7.44 -3.89
N ARG A 34 0.95 8.00 -4.64
CA ARG A 34 2.35 7.54 -4.63
C ARG A 34 3.00 7.72 -3.28
N PHE A 35 2.84 8.89 -2.67
CA PHE A 35 3.34 9.15 -1.32
C PHE A 35 2.77 8.14 -0.32
N THR A 36 1.48 7.85 -0.40
CA THR A 36 0.84 6.88 0.50
C THR A 36 1.38 5.46 0.25
N LEU A 37 1.44 5.00 -1.01
CA LEU A 37 1.94 3.68 -1.35
C LEU A 37 3.42 3.49 -0.99
N ASP A 38 4.28 4.46 -1.29
CA ASP A 38 5.71 4.38 -1.00
C ASP A 38 5.97 4.25 0.52
N ASN A 39 5.23 5.02 1.34
CA ASN A 39 5.33 4.92 2.80
C ASN A 39 4.89 3.54 3.32
N PHE A 40 3.86 2.95 2.71
CA PHE A 40 3.39 1.62 3.07
C PHE A 40 4.31 0.52 2.54
N ALA A 41 4.89 0.69 1.36
CA ALA A 41 5.89 -0.21 0.81
C ALA A 41 7.11 -0.30 1.73
N TYR A 42 7.60 0.84 2.24
CA TYR A 42 8.66 0.89 3.24
C TYR A 42 8.32 0.07 4.50
N ARG A 43 7.08 0.14 4.97
CA ARG A 43 6.64 -0.56 6.19
C ARG A 43 6.39 -2.05 5.99
N TYR A 44 5.87 -2.45 4.83
CA TYR A 44 5.27 -3.78 4.62
C TYR A 44 5.91 -4.62 3.53
N LEU A 45 6.48 -4.00 2.50
CA LEU A 45 6.96 -4.69 1.30
C LEU A 45 8.48 -4.74 1.21
N GLU A 46 9.18 -3.76 1.80
CA GLU A 46 10.64 -3.75 1.78
C GLU A 46 11.21 -4.98 2.47
N THR A 47 12.17 -5.59 1.79
CA THR A 47 12.90 -6.74 2.30
C THR A 47 14.36 -6.36 2.52
N LYS A 48 15.13 -7.29 3.08
CA LYS A 48 16.58 -7.10 3.20
C LYS A 48 17.24 -6.83 1.84
N ASN A 49 16.70 -7.43 0.79
CA ASN A 49 17.27 -7.45 -0.56
C ASN A 49 16.62 -6.45 -1.52
N GLN A 50 15.48 -5.86 -1.14
CA GLN A 50 14.76 -4.90 -1.98
C GLN A 50 14.25 -3.74 -1.12
N LYS A 51 14.87 -2.57 -1.31
CA LYS A 51 14.60 -1.32 -0.60
C LYS A 51 14.28 -0.21 -1.59
N ASP A 52 13.84 0.93 -1.06
CA ASP A 52 13.55 2.14 -1.84
C ASP A 52 12.49 1.86 -2.92
N LEU A 53 11.50 1.04 -2.59
CA LEU A 53 10.43 0.66 -3.48
C LEU A 53 9.63 1.89 -3.90
N LYS A 54 9.34 1.99 -5.19
CA LYS A 54 8.55 3.08 -5.77
C LYS A 54 7.30 2.55 -6.43
N SER A 55 6.18 3.15 -6.07
CA SER A 55 4.92 2.94 -6.74
C SER A 55 4.96 3.49 -8.17
N ALA A 56 4.21 2.84 -9.06
CA ALA A 56 4.07 3.22 -10.45
C ALA A 56 2.59 3.19 -10.86
N LEU A 57 2.23 4.05 -11.81
CA LEU A 57 0.94 3.97 -12.50
C LEU A 57 1.03 2.81 -13.51
N VAL A 58 0.27 1.74 -13.28
CA VAL A 58 0.32 0.51 -14.09
C VAL A 58 -0.85 0.37 -15.06
N ALA A 59 -1.94 1.11 -14.80
CA ALA A 59 -3.09 1.23 -15.68
C ALA A 59 -3.80 2.55 -15.40
N GLU A 60 -4.86 2.85 -16.16
CA GLU A 60 -5.69 4.03 -15.93
C GLU A 60 -6.14 4.09 -14.47
N GLN A 61 -5.74 5.18 -13.79
CA GLN A 61 -6.04 5.45 -12.38
C GLN A 61 -5.72 4.27 -11.43
N THR A 62 -4.69 3.48 -11.74
CA THR A 62 -4.28 2.33 -10.94
C THR A 62 -2.78 2.41 -10.65
N TRP A 63 -2.45 2.57 -9.38
CA TRP A 63 -1.08 2.64 -8.88
C TRP A 63 -0.75 1.37 -8.13
N ARG A 64 0.45 0.85 -8.36
CA ARG A 64 0.91 -0.40 -7.76
C ARG A 64 2.37 -0.31 -7.33
N VAL A 65 2.71 -0.98 -6.24
CA VAL A 65 4.07 -1.19 -5.76
C VAL A 65 4.22 -2.63 -5.31
N GLU A 66 5.33 -3.25 -5.67
CA GLU A 66 5.59 -4.66 -5.41
C GLU A 66 7.02 -4.90 -4.97
N SER A 67 7.19 -5.94 -4.16
CA SER A 67 8.49 -6.53 -3.86
C SER A 67 8.48 -8.03 -4.17
N CYS A 68 9.68 -8.57 -4.38
CA CYS A 68 9.89 -9.98 -4.62
C CYS A 68 10.92 -10.51 -3.61
N GLU A 69 10.50 -11.40 -2.73
CA GLU A 69 11.37 -12.11 -1.80
C GLU A 69 11.74 -13.48 -2.37
N SER A 70 13.00 -13.63 -2.78
CA SER A 70 13.56 -14.91 -3.23
C SER A 70 14.05 -15.78 -2.08
N GLU A 71 14.38 -15.19 -0.92
CA GLU A 71 14.75 -15.92 0.28
C GLU A 71 13.50 -16.40 1.02
N LEU A 72 13.00 -17.59 0.65
CA LEU A 72 11.77 -18.15 1.21
C LEU A 72 11.76 -18.21 2.75
N LEU A 73 12.92 -18.39 3.39
CA LEU A 73 13.01 -18.38 4.85
C LEU A 73 12.64 -17.03 5.46
N GLU A 74 12.94 -15.93 4.78
CA GLU A 74 12.51 -14.59 5.19
C GLU A 74 11.01 -14.40 4.94
N ALA A 75 10.50 -14.82 3.78
CA ALA A 75 9.06 -14.75 3.50
C ALA A 75 8.21 -15.54 4.51
N LEU A 76 8.71 -16.68 5.02
CA LEU A 76 8.03 -17.50 6.03
C LEU A 76 7.99 -16.85 7.43
N LYS A 77 8.62 -15.69 7.62
CA LYS A 77 8.52 -14.86 8.84
C LYS A 77 7.33 -13.88 8.81
N ALA A 78 6.44 -13.99 7.82
CA ALA A 78 5.18 -13.23 7.75
C ALA A 78 4.49 -13.14 9.12
N GLN A 79 4.01 -11.95 9.45
CA GLN A 79 3.44 -11.66 10.77
C GLN A 79 2.01 -12.17 10.86
N ASN A 80 1.24 -12.05 9.77
CA ASN A 80 -0.09 -12.65 9.68
C ASN A 80 -0.02 -14.19 9.77
N PRO A 81 -0.63 -14.82 10.79
CA PRO A 81 -0.58 -16.28 10.97
C PRO A 81 -1.24 -17.08 9.83
N GLN A 82 -2.30 -16.54 9.22
CA GLN A 82 -3.00 -17.20 8.12
C GLN A 82 -2.12 -17.22 6.87
N THR A 83 -1.56 -16.08 6.47
CA THR A 83 -0.62 -15.95 5.36
C THR A 83 0.61 -16.83 5.57
N LYS A 84 1.19 -16.82 6.77
CA LYS A 84 2.31 -17.69 7.12
C LYS A 84 1.99 -19.17 6.92
N ASN A 85 0.82 -19.62 7.37
CA ASN A 85 0.40 -21.01 7.19
C ASN A 85 0.23 -21.38 5.71
N LEU A 86 -0.30 -20.47 4.89
CA LEU A 86 -0.45 -20.66 3.45
C LEU A 86 0.91 -20.73 2.75
N LEU A 87 1.86 -19.86 3.12
CA LEU A 87 3.23 -19.90 2.64
C LEU A 87 3.94 -21.21 3.01
N ILE A 88 3.81 -21.68 4.25
CA ILE A 88 4.36 -22.96 4.70
C ILE A 88 3.78 -24.10 3.87
N LYS A 89 2.47 -24.09 3.62
CA LYS A 89 1.81 -25.10 2.79
C LYS A 89 2.37 -25.10 1.37
N LYS A 90 2.47 -23.93 0.73
CA LYS A 90 3.07 -23.81 -0.61
C LYS A 90 4.51 -24.29 -0.66
N ALA A 91 5.33 -23.92 0.33
CA ALA A 91 6.71 -24.37 0.41
C ALA A 91 6.85 -25.89 0.57
N LYS A 92 5.91 -26.54 1.26
CA LYS A 92 5.85 -28.01 1.38
C LYS A 92 5.41 -28.68 0.08
N ASP A 93 4.39 -28.13 -0.57
CA ASP A 93 3.86 -28.65 -1.85
C ASP A 93 4.90 -28.51 -2.99
N HIS A 94 5.78 -27.52 -2.89
CA HIS A 94 6.88 -27.26 -3.81
C HIS A 94 8.22 -27.61 -3.14
N ALA A 95 8.46 -28.90 -2.87
CA ALA A 95 9.73 -29.40 -2.34
C ALA A 95 10.92 -28.86 -3.16
N ARG A 96 11.56 -27.79 -2.65
CA ARG A 96 12.76 -27.11 -3.19
C ARG A 96 12.85 -27.12 -4.73
N LYS A 97 11.83 -26.60 -5.42
CA LYS A 97 12.03 -26.23 -6.82
C LYS A 97 12.85 -24.94 -6.84
N ASP A 98 14.03 -25.01 -7.45
CA ASP A 98 14.87 -23.84 -7.69
C ASP A 98 14.03 -22.76 -8.40
N GLY A 99 14.06 -21.53 -7.87
CA GLY A 99 13.39 -20.37 -8.47
C GLY A 99 11.96 -20.09 -8.00
N ALA A 100 11.55 -20.55 -6.82
CA ALA A 100 10.35 -20.02 -6.17
C ALA A 100 10.63 -18.69 -5.45
N SER A 101 9.70 -17.76 -5.51
CA SER A 101 9.73 -16.49 -4.78
C SER A 101 8.34 -16.10 -4.29
N VAL A 102 8.30 -15.13 -3.39
CA VAL A 102 7.06 -14.55 -2.88
C VAL A 102 6.97 -13.11 -3.34
N ILE A 103 5.87 -12.76 -4.00
CA ILE A 103 5.58 -11.39 -4.42
C ILE A 103 4.64 -10.77 -3.40
N LEU A 104 5.02 -9.63 -2.85
CA LEU A 104 4.18 -8.81 -2.00
C LEU A 104 3.74 -7.60 -2.82
N GLY A 105 2.45 -7.26 -2.78
CA GLY A 105 1.90 -6.19 -3.60
C GLY A 105 0.91 -5.32 -2.86
N LEU A 106 0.98 -4.02 -3.15
CA LEU A 106 -0.02 -3.02 -2.79
C LEU A 106 -0.51 -2.32 -4.05
N GLU A 107 -1.82 -2.15 -4.15
CA GLU A 107 -2.47 -1.47 -5.27
C GLU A 107 -3.54 -0.52 -4.76
N ILE A 108 -3.59 0.67 -5.35
CA ILE A 108 -4.73 1.59 -5.21
C ILE A 108 -5.28 1.87 -6.60
N LYS A 109 -6.57 1.64 -6.75
CA LYS A 109 -7.33 2.01 -7.94
C LYS A 109 -8.36 3.06 -7.59
N ILE A 110 -8.35 4.17 -8.32
CA ILE A 110 -9.36 5.21 -8.22
C ILE A 110 -10.33 5.06 -9.39
N LYS A 111 -11.63 5.11 -9.08
CA LYS A 111 -12.69 5.20 -10.07
C LYS A 111 -13.75 6.16 -9.55
N ASP A 112 -13.91 7.28 -10.23
CA ASP A 112 -14.81 8.35 -9.81
C ASP A 112 -14.49 8.77 -8.36
N THR A 113 -15.43 8.58 -7.43
CA THR A 113 -15.31 8.87 -5.99
C THR A 113 -15.03 7.63 -5.13
N LEU A 114 -14.55 6.55 -5.74
CA LEU A 114 -14.25 5.29 -5.07
C LEU A 114 -12.76 4.94 -5.18
N ALA A 115 -12.12 4.77 -4.03
CA ALA A 115 -10.79 4.21 -3.93
C ALA A 115 -10.87 2.73 -3.52
N LEU A 116 -10.29 1.85 -4.32
CA LEU A 116 -10.11 0.43 -4.02
C LEU A 116 -8.66 0.23 -3.60
N CYS A 117 -8.44 -0.25 -2.38
CA CYS A 117 -7.12 -0.57 -1.84
C CYS A 117 -6.99 -2.08 -1.77
N LYS A 118 -5.90 -2.63 -2.31
CA LYS A 118 -5.64 -4.06 -2.32
C LYS A 118 -4.23 -4.33 -1.80
N ALA A 119 -4.14 -5.32 -0.93
CA ALA A 119 -2.88 -5.93 -0.53
C ALA A 119 -2.89 -7.41 -0.92
N SER A 120 -1.76 -7.92 -1.41
CA SER A 120 -1.66 -9.30 -1.85
C SER A 120 -0.31 -9.92 -1.54
N VAL A 121 -0.34 -11.21 -1.24
CA VAL A 121 0.82 -12.10 -1.18
C VAL A 121 0.61 -13.18 -2.23
N ALA A 122 1.54 -13.27 -3.17
CA ALA A 122 1.52 -14.26 -4.22
C ALA A 122 2.76 -15.15 -4.16
N TRP A 123 2.55 -16.44 -4.45
CA TRP A 123 3.62 -17.39 -4.67
C TRP A 123 3.96 -17.41 -6.15
N ASN A 124 5.22 -17.19 -6.50
CA ASN A 124 5.72 -17.31 -7.86
C ASN A 124 6.62 -18.54 -7.96
N SER A 125 6.35 -19.42 -8.91
CA SER A 125 7.24 -20.53 -9.25
C SER A 125 7.07 -20.92 -10.72
N ASN A 126 8.18 -21.10 -11.44
CA ASN A 126 8.18 -21.45 -12.86
C ASN A 126 7.36 -20.47 -13.73
N ASN A 127 7.52 -19.16 -13.48
CA ASN A 127 6.77 -18.08 -14.14
C ASN A 127 5.24 -18.18 -13.98
N LYS A 128 4.77 -18.89 -12.95
CA LYS A 128 3.37 -18.92 -12.56
C LYS A 128 3.22 -18.24 -11.21
N GLU A 129 2.48 -17.15 -11.22
CA GLU A 129 2.06 -16.43 -10.03
C GLU A 129 0.70 -16.98 -9.56
N VAL A 130 0.60 -17.25 -8.26
CA VAL A 130 -0.64 -17.67 -7.60
C VAL A 130 -0.81 -16.82 -6.35
N ILE A 131 -1.85 -15.99 -6.33
CA ILE A 131 -2.25 -15.26 -5.12
C ILE A 131 -2.64 -16.28 -4.06
N ILE A 132 -2.03 -16.18 -2.88
CA ILE A 132 -2.30 -17.07 -1.76
C ILE A 132 -3.03 -16.35 -0.62
N ALA A 133 -2.80 -15.05 -0.47
CA ALA A 133 -3.54 -14.21 0.45
C ALA A 133 -3.80 -12.88 -0.24
N GLU A 134 -5.01 -12.37 -0.08
CA GLU A 134 -5.36 -11.03 -0.51
C GLU A 134 -6.40 -10.45 0.43
N ASN A 135 -6.36 -9.12 0.57
CA ASN A 135 -7.43 -8.38 1.19
C ASN A 135 -7.67 -7.12 0.36
N GLN A 136 -8.94 -6.77 0.22
CA GLN A 136 -9.38 -5.62 -0.55
C GLN A 136 -10.35 -4.82 0.29
N THR A 137 -10.03 -3.54 0.46
CA THR A 137 -10.86 -2.56 1.16
C THR A 137 -11.29 -1.48 0.18
N LYS A 138 -12.35 -0.76 0.53
CA LYS A 138 -12.90 0.30 -0.31
C LYS A 138 -13.20 1.54 0.51
N LEU A 139 -13.03 2.69 -0.13
CA LEU A 139 -13.26 4.01 0.44
C LEU A 139 -14.02 4.86 -0.56
N GLU A 140 -15.24 5.23 -0.20
CA GLU A 140 -15.96 6.31 -0.89
C GLU A 140 -15.52 7.65 -0.28
N PHE A 141 -15.20 8.61 -1.14
CA PHE A 141 -14.69 9.92 -0.75
C PHE A 141 -15.41 11.05 -1.51
N GLU A 142 -15.63 12.17 -0.85
CA GLU A 142 -16.33 13.33 -1.46
C GLU A 142 -15.38 14.22 -2.26
N ASP A 143 -14.15 14.39 -1.75
CA ASP A 143 -13.10 15.18 -2.38
C ASP A 143 -11.71 14.61 -2.05
N LEU A 144 -10.66 15.19 -2.65
CA LEU A 144 -9.29 14.74 -2.43
C LEU A 144 -8.77 14.97 -1.00
N LEU A 145 -9.36 15.89 -0.24
CA LEU A 145 -8.99 16.11 1.15
C LEU A 145 -9.56 14.99 2.04
N ASP A 146 -10.81 14.58 1.81
CA ASP A 146 -11.40 13.42 2.47
C ASP A 146 -10.61 12.15 2.16
N LEU A 147 -10.25 11.95 0.89
CA LEU A 147 -9.37 10.86 0.46
C LEU A 147 -8.05 10.89 1.23
N ARG A 148 -7.33 12.02 1.22
CA ARG A 148 -6.04 12.18 1.92
C ARG A 148 -6.14 11.81 3.41
N ASN A 149 -7.22 12.20 4.08
CA ASN A 149 -7.38 11.99 5.51
C ASN A 149 -7.70 10.53 5.88
N ARG A 150 -8.33 9.77 4.99
CA ARG A 150 -8.85 8.43 5.27
C ARG A 150 -8.10 7.30 4.57
N LEU A 151 -7.42 7.59 3.47
CA LEU A 151 -6.77 6.59 2.62
C LEU A 151 -5.77 5.72 3.39
N ALA A 152 -4.90 6.35 4.19
CA ALA A 152 -3.90 5.62 4.96
C ALA A 152 -4.53 4.58 5.91
N LYS A 153 -5.65 4.92 6.56
CA LYS A 153 -6.36 3.98 7.44
C LYS A 153 -6.93 2.80 6.65
N VAL A 154 -7.55 3.07 5.52
CA VAL A 154 -8.16 2.02 4.68
C VAL A 154 -7.12 1.11 4.05
N LEU A 155 -5.96 1.67 3.68
CA LEU A 155 -4.81 0.89 3.19
C LEU A 155 -4.18 0.05 4.30
N GLU A 156 -4.10 0.57 5.54
CA GLU A 156 -3.68 -0.21 6.71
C GLU A 156 -4.58 -1.43 6.94
N ASP A 157 -5.90 -1.26 6.82
CA ASP A 157 -6.84 -2.37 6.92
C ASP A 157 -6.60 -3.41 5.80
N ALA A 158 -6.26 -2.97 4.58
CA ALA A 158 -5.88 -3.88 3.49
C ALA A 158 -4.59 -4.67 3.82
N CYS A 159 -3.59 -4.02 4.39
CA CYS A 159 -2.30 -4.62 4.79
C CYS A 159 -2.40 -5.73 5.84
N GLY A 160 -3.57 -6.00 6.41
CA GLY A 160 -3.77 -7.09 7.38
C GLY A 160 -3.37 -8.49 6.89
N VAL A 161 -3.02 -8.67 5.61
CA VAL A 161 -2.50 -9.92 5.05
C VAL A 161 -1.00 -10.14 5.22
N PHE A 162 -0.20 -9.15 5.60
CA PHE A 162 1.25 -9.27 5.75
C PHE A 162 1.68 -9.82 7.13
#